data_AF-A0A7J3B960-F1
#
_entry.id   AF-A0A7J3B960-F1
#
_cell.length_a   1.000
_cell.length_b   1.000
_cell.length_c   1.000
_cell.angle_alpha   90.00
_cell.angle_beta   90.00
_cell.angle_gamma   90.00
#
_symmetry.space_group_name_H-M   'P 1'
#
loop_
_entity.id
_entity.type
_entity.pdbx_description
1 polymer ?
#
loop_
_entity_poly.entity_id
_entity_poly.type
_entity_poly.pdbx_seq_one_letter_code
_entity_poly.pdbx_strand_id
1 'polypeptide(L)' 'TLMPVAEMFGFSNELRGITQGRAIWYQEYAGYHLVPKDIVPKIVKQIRERKGEPPEPPTAQFFMD' A
#
# COMPACT_ATOMS: atom_id res chain seq x y z
N THR A 1 -4.49 14.41 -8.76
CA THR A 1 -4.54 12.94 -8.79
C THR A 1 -3.67 12.43 -7.67
N LEU A 2 -4.19 11.55 -6.80
CA LEU A 2 -3.42 10.93 -5.72
C LEU A 2 -2.99 9.53 -6.15
N MET A 3 -1.80 9.12 -5.72
CA MET A 3 -1.19 7.85 -6.04
C MET A 3 -0.80 7.14 -4.74
N PRO A 4 -1.23 5.88 -4.52
CA PRO A 4 -0.79 5.11 -3.37
C PRO A 4 0.73 4.88 -3.41
N VAL A 5 1.41 5.11 -2.30
CA VAL A 5 2.87 4.89 -2.19
C VAL A 5 3.24 3.44 -2.49
N ALA A 6 2.36 2.48 -2.19
CA ALA A 6 2.57 1.06 -2.49
C ALA A 6 2.71 0.77 -4.00
N GLU A 7 2.11 1.58 -4.87
CA GLU A 7 2.14 1.42 -6.33
C GLU A 7 3.24 2.25 -7.01
N MET A 8 4.07 2.97 -6.22
CA MET A 8 5.12 3.84 -6.77
C MET A 8 6.45 3.11 -7.03
N PHE A 9 6.59 1.87 -6.57
CA PHE A 9 7.79 1.09 -6.84
C PHE A 9 7.88 0.75 -8.33
N GLY A 10 8.93 1.23 -9.00
CA GLY A 10 9.13 1.05 -10.44
C GLY A 10 8.48 2.13 -11.32
N PHE A 11 7.66 3.02 -10.73
CA PHE A 11 6.95 4.07 -11.45
C PHE A 11 7.85 4.93 -12.34
N SER A 12 9.03 5.33 -11.84
CA SER A 12 9.96 6.18 -12.60
C SER A 12 10.47 5.52 -13.89
N ASN A 13 10.73 4.21 -13.84
CA ASN A 13 11.20 3.43 -14.98
C ASN A 13 10.08 3.23 -16.01
N GLU A 14 8.87 2.89 -15.53
CA GLU A 14 7.69 2.75 -16.40
C GLU A 14 7.34 4.07 -17.09
N LEU A 15 7.30 5.17 -16.32
CA LEU A 15 7.04 6.51 -16.86
C LEU A 15 8.09 6.89 -17.89
N ARG A 16 9.37 6.61 -17.63
CA ARG A 16 10.45 6.85 -18.61
C ARG A 16 10.25 6.04 -19.88
N GLY A 17 9.90 4.75 -19.75
CA GLY A 17 9.66 3.87 -20.89
C GLY A 17 8.50 4.36 -21.78
N ILE A 18 7.36 4.65 -21.16
CA ILE A 18 6.13 5.08 -21.86
C ILE A 18 6.34 6.45 -22.53
N THR A 19 7.08 7.35 -21.89
CA THR A 19 7.26 8.73 -22.36
C THR A 19 8.52 8.93 -23.19
N GLN A 20 9.24 7.84 -23.49
CA GLN A 20 10.54 7.88 -24.18
C GLN A 20 11.53 8.85 -23.52
N GLY A 21 11.49 8.93 -22.18
CA GLY A 21 12.34 9.81 -21.38
C GLY A 21 12.00 11.29 -21.44
N ARG A 22 10.83 11.68 -21.95
CA ARG A 22 10.43 13.09 -22.05
C ARG A 22 9.70 13.62 -20.81
N ALA A 23 9.08 12.75 -20.00
CA ALA A 23 8.34 13.21 -18.84
C ALA A 23 9.27 13.68 -17.71
N ILE A 24 8.92 14.83 -17.14
CA ILE A 24 9.47 15.38 -15.91
C ILE A 24 8.37 15.28 -14.86
N TRP A 25 8.69 14.70 -13.71
CA TRP A 25 7.71 14.44 -12.65
C TRP A 25 8.29 14.86 -11.29
N TYR A 26 7.40 15.20 -10.37
CA TYR A 26 7.70 15.47 -8.97
C TYR A 26 6.60 14.86 -8.10
N GLN A 27 6.86 14.68 -6.81
CA GLN A 27 5.90 14.17 -5.85
C GLN A 27 5.93 15.03 -4.59
N GLU A 28 4.77 15.17 -3.95
CA GLU A 28 4.61 15.80 -2.65
C GLU A 28 3.82 14.88 -1.73
N TYR A 29 4.08 14.97 -0.43
CA TYR A 29 3.36 14.18 0.56
C TYR A 29 1.92 14.66 0.69
N ALA A 30 0.97 13.77 0.43
CA ALA A 30 -0.46 14.08 0.48
C ALA A 30 -1.20 13.57 1.73
N GLY A 31 -0.52 12.87 2.66
CA GLY A 31 -1.19 12.28 3.82
C GLY A 31 -1.55 10.80 3.68
N TYR A 32 -2.10 10.24 4.76
CA TYR A 32 -2.68 8.91 4.77
C TYR A 32 -4.12 8.94 4.27
N HIS A 33 -4.47 7.98 3.42
CA HIS A 33 -5.81 7.83 2.87
C HIS A 33 -6.37 6.45 3.22
N LEU A 34 -7.69 6.37 3.32
CA LEU A 34 -8.36 5.10 3.59
C LEU A 34 -8.14 4.14 2.42
N VAL A 35 -7.75 2.92 2.77
CA VAL A 35 -7.63 1.82 1.83
C VAL A 35 -9.04 1.34 1.44
N PRO A 36 -9.30 1.02 0.16
CA PRO A 36 -10.55 0.40 -0.27
C PRO A 36 -10.89 -0.85 0.55
N LYS A 37 -12.15 -0.96 0.99
CA LYS A 37 -12.59 -1.96 1.98
C LYS A 37 -12.35 -3.41 1.53
N ASP A 38 -12.42 -3.65 0.24
CA ASP A 38 -12.24 -4.94 -0.42
C ASP A 38 -10.79 -5.47 -0.34
N ILE A 39 -9.80 -4.57 -0.31
CA ILE A 39 -8.37 -4.98 -0.28
C ILE A 39 -7.76 -4.94 1.13
N VAL A 40 -8.44 -4.34 2.12
CA VAL A 40 -7.98 -4.27 3.51
C VAL A 40 -7.64 -5.66 4.08
N PRO A 41 -8.49 -6.71 3.98
CA PRO A 41 -8.18 -8.01 4.57
C PRO A 41 -6.89 -8.62 4.00
N LYS A 42 -6.68 -8.48 2.69
CA LYS A 42 -5.49 -8.97 2.00
C LYS A 42 -4.23 -8.27 2.52
N ILE A 43 -4.26 -6.94 2.63
CA ILE A 43 -3.10 -6.14 3.07
C ILE A 43 -2.77 -6.43 4.55
N VAL A 44 -3.78 -6.51 5.41
CA VAL A 44 -3.59 -6.83 6.83
C VAL A 44 -2.91 -8.19 6.99
N LYS A 45 -3.41 -9.21 6.28
CA LYS A 45 -2.82 -10.55 6.30
C LYS A 45 -1.35 -10.56 5.87
N GLN A 46 -1.03 -9.93 4.74
CA GLN A 46 0.35 -9.82 4.24
C GLN A 46 1.30 -9.14 5.24
N ILE A 47 0.82 -8.09 5.92
CA ILE A 47 1.62 -7.40 6.94
C ILE A 47 1.88 -8.30 8.15
N ARG A 48 0.88 -9.07 8.59
CA ARG A 48 0.99 -9.99 9.74
C ARG A 48 1.93 -11.15 9.44
N GLU A 49 1.82 -11.74 8.25
CA GLU A 49 2.73 -12.79 7.77
C GLU A 49 4.18 -12.29 7.71
N ARG A 50 4.42 -11.08 7.18
CA ARG A 50 5.76 -10.47 7.16
C ARG A 50 6.34 -10.24 8.56
N LYS A 51 5.48 -9.97 9.54
CA LYS A 51 5.88 -9.78 10.94
C LYS A 51 6.03 -11.09 11.72
N GLY A 52 5.63 -12.24 11.14
CA GLY A 52 5.58 -13.52 11.85
C GLY A 52 4.42 -13.63 12.85
N GLU A 53 3.37 -12.81 12.70
CA GLU A 53 2.17 -12.86 13.52
C GLU A 53 1.11 -13.81 12.93
N PRO A 54 0.13 -14.29 13.73
CA PRO A 54 -1.00 -15.07 13.21
C PRO A 54 -1.72 -14.32 12.07
N PRO A 55 -2.05 -14.96 10.93
CA PRO A 55 -2.60 -14.28 9.75
C PRO A 55 -3.90 -13.52 10.00
N GLU A 56 -4.75 -14.05 10.88
CA GLU A 56 -6.00 -13.41 11.28
C GLU A 56 -5.76 -12.49 12.48
N PRO A 57 -6.32 -11.27 12.47
CA PRO A 57 -6.25 -10.38 13.62
C PRO A 57 -7.05 -10.97 14.79
N PRO A 58 -6.58 -10.77 16.04
CA PRO A 58 -7.32 -11.20 17.22
C PRO A 58 -8.69 -10.52 17.28
N THR A 59 -9.71 -11.29 17.65
CA THR A 59 -11.07 -10.79 17.83
C THR A 59 -11.17 -9.97 19.12
N ALA A 60 -12.22 -9.16 19.26
CA ALA A 60 -12.45 -8.41 20.49
C ALA A 60 -12.50 -9.31 21.74
N GLN A 61 -13.08 -10.51 21.62
CA GLN A 61 -13.19 -11.48 22.71
C GLN A 61 -11.82 -11.93 23.25
N PHE A 62 -10.81 -12.05 22.39
CA PHE A 62 -9.45 -12.43 22.81
C PHE A 62 -8.84 -11.46 23.83
N PHE A 63 -9.32 -10.22 23.89
CA PHE A 63 -8.81 -9.17 24.80
C PHE A 63 -9.72 -8.89 26.00
N MET A 64 -10.87 -9.56 26.11
CA MET A 64 -11.86 -9.33 27.17
C MET A 64 -11.72 -10.31 28.34
N ASP A 65 -10.92 -11.36 28.17
CA ASP A 65 -10.46 -12.27 29.23
C ASP A 65 -9.13 -11.76 29.83
#